data_AF-B6Q331-F1
#
_entry.id   AF-B6Q331-F1
#
_cell.length_a   1.000
_cell.length_b   1.000
_cell.length_c   1.000
_cell.angle_alpha   90.00
_cell.angle_beta   90.00
_cell.angle_gamma   90.00
#
_symmetry.space_group_name_H-M   'P 1'
#
loop_
_entity.id
_entity.type
_entity.pdbx_description
1 polymer ?
#
loop_
_entity_poly.entity_id
_entity_poly.type
_entity_poly.pdbx_seq_one_letter_code
_entity_poly.pdbx_strand_id
1 'polypeptide(L)'
;MAPDDKDQYSSNTLGLTEAETALLDLAADDRREVLSVSSKEELLLQLYDQIQELELERAILEQDAEETIAQDVEEQLSVAERELLEARATFTVRRKATESILMTDPILKAVHLKAASPAERALLPLINRRDVLSLVYENLVNARTTTVEALSNAEVENLRLMEQNKGLASELLELTAQETLWRDRIDDEAVIAQMEDIEQEYKKTRARRDTIKSVISALVVGSGVDWARDDRLRSLVLDELD
;
A
#
# COMPACT_ATOMS: atom_id res chain seq x y z
N MET A 1 -27.10 -3.45 33.47
CA MET A 1 -26.27 -4.67 33.55
C MET A 1 -26.07 -5.15 32.12
N ALA A 2 -25.18 -4.46 31.42
CA ALA A 2 -24.74 -4.78 30.06
C ALA A 2 -23.34 -5.39 30.20
N PRO A 3 -22.98 -6.42 29.42
CA PRO A 3 -21.66 -7.01 29.50
C PRO A 3 -20.62 -6.07 28.87
N ASP A 4 -19.47 -6.07 29.52
CA ASP A 4 -18.27 -5.27 29.31
C ASP A 4 -17.70 -5.49 27.90
N ASP A 5 -17.63 -4.42 27.11
CA ASP A 5 -17.05 -4.39 25.76
C ASP A 5 -15.56 -4.00 25.90
N LYS A 6 -14.76 -4.91 26.48
CA LYS A 6 -13.39 -4.63 26.94
C LYS A 6 -12.28 -5.50 26.34
N ASP A 7 -12.52 -6.10 25.18
CA ASP A 7 -11.51 -6.95 24.53
C ASP A 7 -10.94 -6.38 23.20
N GLN A 8 -11.18 -5.10 22.88
CA GLN A 8 -10.70 -4.48 21.62
C GLN A 8 -9.32 -3.82 21.68
N TYR A 9 -8.50 -4.10 22.69
CA TYR A 9 -7.08 -3.70 22.70
C TYR A 9 -6.15 -4.91 22.66
N SER A 10 -6.42 -5.83 21.74
CA SER A 10 -5.41 -6.82 21.35
C SER A 10 -4.52 -6.20 20.28
N SER A 11 -3.36 -5.74 20.73
CA SER A 11 -2.09 -5.67 20.00
C SER A 11 -2.16 -5.21 18.54
N ASN A 12 -1.60 -4.01 18.31
CA ASN A 12 -1.30 -3.46 17.00
C ASN A 12 -0.25 -4.36 16.28
N THR A 13 -0.69 -5.50 15.73
CA THR A 13 0.12 -6.49 15.02
C THR A 13 0.05 -6.23 13.53
N LEU A 14 0.72 -5.18 13.06
CA LEU A 14 1.28 -5.07 11.71
C LEU A 14 0.46 -5.65 10.52
N GLY A 15 -0.87 -5.65 10.51
CA GLY A 15 -1.68 -6.30 9.47
C GLY A 15 -1.33 -7.77 9.16
N LEU A 16 -0.55 -8.45 10.01
CA LEU A 16 -0.09 -9.82 9.79
C LEU A 16 -1.07 -10.78 10.47
N THR A 17 -1.41 -11.85 9.78
CA THR A 17 -2.20 -12.95 10.32
C THR A 17 -1.44 -13.67 11.43
N GLU A 18 -2.15 -14.31 12.36
CA GLU A 18 -1.55 -15.10 13.46
C GLU A 18 -0.60 -16.20 12.93
N ALA A 19 -0.89 -16.74 11.75
CA ALA A 19 -0.02 -17.68 11.05
C ALA A 19 1.30 -17.03 10.59
N GLU A 20 1.26 -15.79 10.10
CA GLU A 20 2.45 -15.06 9.64
C GLU A 20 3.34 -14.63 10.82
N THR A 21 2.74 -14.25 11.95
CA THR A 21 3.51 -13.96 13.17
C THR A 21 4.20 -15.21 13.70
N ALA A 22 3.53 -16.37 13.67
CA ALA A 22 4.12 -17.65 14.06
C ALA A 22 5.26 -18.09 13.12
N LEU A 23 5.13 -17.81 11.81
CA LEU A 23 6.18 -18.07 10.82
C LEU A 23 7.39 -17.13 11.01
N LEU A 24 7.16 -15.87 11.37
CA LEU A 24 8.22 -14.92 11.71
C LEU A 24 8.97 -15.31 12.99
N ASP A 25 8.25 -15.77 14.01
CA ASP A 25 8.86 -16.27 15.25
C ASP A 25 9.72 -17.52 14.99
N LEU A 26 9.25 -18.42 14.12
CA LEU A 26 10.05 -19.57 13.66
C LEU A 26 11.31 -19.13 12.89
N ALA A 27 11.21 -18.04 12.14
CA ALA A 27 12.32 -17.44 11.40
C ALA A 27 13.20 -16.51 12.26
N ALA A 28 12.84 -16.21 13.51
CA ALA A 28 13.59 -15.32 14.38
C ALA A 28 14.81 -15.99 15.03
N ASP A 29 14.94 -17.32 14.94
CA ASP A 29 16.07 -18.08 15.50
C ASP A 29 17.40 -17.58 14.89
N ASP A 30 18.22 -16.91 15.71
CA ASP A 30 19.37 -16.11 15.25
C ASP A 30 20.61 -16.97 15.05
N ARG A 31 20.53 -17.91 14.10
CA ARG A 31 21.63 -18.81 13.74
C ARG A 31 22.68 -18.18 12.85
N ARG A 32 22.67 -16.85 12.70
CA ARG A 32 23.67 -16.10 11.90
C ARG A 32 25.09 -16.30 12.43
N GLU A 33 25.24 -16.58 13.72
CA GLU A 33 26.52 -16.87 14.36
C GLU A 33 27.20 -18.15 13.81
N VAL A 34 26.42 -19.08 13.25
CA VAL A 34 26.93 -20.39 12.76
C VAL A 34 27.75 -20.25 11.48
N LEU A 35 27.63 -19.14 10.74
CA LEU A 35 28.31 -18.90 9.47
C LEU A 35 29.14 -17.61 9.43
N SER A 36 29.70 -17.18 10.57
CA SER A 36 30.71 -16.12 10.52
C SER A 36 31.92 -16.60 9.71
N VAL A 37 32.20 -15.89 8.61
CA VAL A 37 33.30 -16.21 7.70
C VAL A 37 34.61 -16.04 8.46
N SER A 38 35.44 -17.09 8.47
CA SER A 38 36.75 -17.03 9.10
C SER A 38 37.65 -16.04 8.35
N SER A 39 38.61 -15.42 9.04
CA SER A 39 39.57 -14.50 8.39
C SER A 39 40.32 -15.13 7.20
N LYS A 40 40.51 -16.45 7.22
CA LYS A 40 41.08 -17.20 6.09
C LYS A 40 40.13 -17.32 4.91
N GLU A 41 38.84 -17.51 5.18
CA GLU A 41 37.81 -17.60 4.15
C GLU A 41 37.57 -16.23 3.51
N GLU A 42 37.62 -15.15 4.30
CA GLU A 42 37.58 -13.78 3.80
C GLU A 42 38.77 -13.49 2.88
N LEU A 43 39.98 -13.89 3.27
CA LEU A 43 41.17 -13.78 2.42
C LEU A 43 41.02 -14.61 1.12
N LEU A 44 40.46 -15.81 1.19
CA LEU A 44 40.22 -16.65 0.02
C LEU A 44 39.23 -15.99 -0.96
N LEU A 45 38.17 -15.36 -0.46
CA LEU A 45 37.22 -14.61 -1.29
C LEU A 45 37.89 -13.40 -1.96
N GLN A 46 38.70 -12.65 -1.22
CA GLN A 46 39.47 -11.53 -1.80
C GLN A 46 40.43 -12.00 -2.89
N LEU A 47 41.13 -13.11 -2.67
CA LEU A 47 42.02 -13.70 -3.68
C LEU A 47 41.24 -14.21 -4.89
N TYR A 48 40.05 -14.78 -4.69
CA TYR A 48 39.18 -15.20 -5.79
C TYR A 48 38.76 -14.01 -6.65
N ASP A 49 38.34 -12.90 -6.04
CA ASP A 49 37.98 -11.67 -6.75
C ASP A 49 39.17 -11.11 -7.54
N GLN A 50 40.37 -11.09 -6.94
CA GLN A 50 41.61 -10.70 -7.64
C GLN A 50 41.93 -11.61 -8.82
N ILE A 51 41.76 -12.93 -8.67
CA ILE A 51 41.98 -13.88 -9.78
C ILE A 51 40.99 -13.61 -10.90
N GLN A 52 39.72 -13.32 -10.59
CA GLN A 52 38.71 -13.01 -11.61
C GLN A 52 39.03 -11.71 -12.37
N GLU A 53 39.57 -10.70 -11.69
CA GLU A 53 40.04 -9.46 -12.32
C GLU A 53 41.24 -9.73 -13.24
N LEU A 54 42.24 -10.47 -12.77
CA LEU A 54 43.41 -10.86 -13.57
C LEU A 54 43.05 -11.74 -14.77
N GLU A 55 42.05 -12.63 -14.65
CA GLU A 55 41.55 -13.43 -15.77
C GLU A 55 40.92 -12.57 -16.86
N LEU A 56 40.20 -11.50 -16.47
CA LEU A 56 39.66 -10.53 -17.42
C LEU A 56 40.77 -9.71 -18.09
N GLU A 57 41.74 -9.22 -17.33
CA GLU A 57 42.90 -8.51 -17.88
C GLU A 57 43.66 -9.39 -18.88
N ARG A 58 43.87 -10.67 -18.55
CA ARG A 58 44.53 -11.62 -19.44
C ARG A 58 43.73 -11.85 -20.73
N ALA A 59 42.41 -12.00 -20.63
CA ALA A 59 41.56 -12.21 -21.81
C ALA A 59 41.60 -11.00 -22.77
N ILE A 60 41.70 -9.77 -22.23
CA ILE A 60 41.86 -8.55 -23.05
C ILE A 60 43.25 -8.53 -23.70
N LEU A 61 44.32 -8.78 -22.93
CA LEU A 61 45.70 -8.75 -23.44
C LEU A 61 46.01 -9.85 -24.47
N GLU A 62 45.42 -11.04 -24.34
CA GLU A 62 45.54 -12.12 -25.33
C GLU A 62 44.94 -11.72 -26.69
N GLN A 63 43.88 -10.90 -26.68
CA GLN A 63 43.21 -10.40 -27.89
C GLN A 63 43.99 -9.26 -28.55
N ASP A 64 44.54 -8.33 -27.76
CA ASP A 64 45.36 -7.22 -28.26
C ASP A 64 46.68 -7.69 -28.93
N ALA A 65 47.18 -8.90 -28.58
CA ALA A 65 48.44 -9.42 -29.09
C ALA A 65 48.35 -10.03 -30.50
N GLU A 66 47.16 -10.34 -31.01
CA GLU A 66 46.98 -10.98 -32.32
C GLU A 66 46.92 -9.98 -33.49
N GLU A 67 46.66 -8.68 -33.23
CA GLU A 67 46.46 -7.67 -34.27
C GLU A 67 47.49 -6.53 -34.21
N THR A 68 48.66 -6.71 -34.84
CA THR A 68 49.52 -5.55 -35.16
C THR A 68 50.31 -5.73 -36.44
N ILE A 69 49.65 -5.69 -37.61
CA ILE A 69 50.20 -5.19 -38.89
C ILE A 69 49.02 -4.83 -39.84
N ALA A 70 48.73 -3.54 -40.09
CA ALA A 70 48.37 -2.93 -41.41
C ALA A 70 47.67 -1.55 -41.30
N GLN A 71 47.52 -0.86 -42.43
CA GLN A 71 47.43 0.59 -42.64
C GLN A 71 46.04 1.26 -42.55
N ASP A 72 45.00 0.60 -42.02
CA ASP A 72 43.66 1.20 -41.88
C ASP A 72 43.17 1.19 -40.43
N VAL A 73 43.44 2.28 -39.73
CA VAL A 73 43.25 2.42 -38.28
C VAL A 73 41.76 2.45 -37.90
N GLU A 74 40.88 2.97 -38.76
CA GLU A 74 39.46 3.16 -38.43
C GLU A 74 38.66 1.86 -38.56
N GLU A 75 38.91 1.09 -39.64
CA GLU A 75 38.28 -0.22 -39.82
C GLU A 75 38.77 -1.20 -38.76
N GLN A 76 40.07 -1.20 -38.45
CA GLN A 76 40.65 -2.01 -37.36
C GLN A 76 40.13 -1.60 -35.98
N LEU A 77 39.94 -0.31 -35.71
CA LEU A 77 39.33 0.13 -34.45
C LEU A 77 37.92 -0.41 -34.29
N SER A 78 37.11 -0.39 -35.35
CA SER A 78 35.74 -0.91 -35.32
C SER A 78 35.68 -2.44 -35.11
N VAL A 79 36.66 -3.18 -35.64
CA VAL A 79 36.81 -4.63 -35.45
C VAL A 79 37.27 -4.92 -34.02
N ALA A 80 38.32 -4.26 -33.55
CA ALA A 80 38.85 -4.41 -32.19
C ALA A 80 37.80 -4.05 -31.12
N GLU A 81 37.01 -2.99 -31.31
CA GLU A 81 35.91 -2.63 -30.40
C GLU A 81 34.85 -3.72 -30.32
N ARG A 82 34.46 -4.29 -31.46
CA ARG A 82 33.49 -5.38 -31.51
C ARG A 82 34.05 -6.62 -30.82
N GLU A 83 35.29 -6.95 -31.11
CA GLU A 83 36.00 -8.09 -30.56
C GLU A 83 36.18 -8.01 -29.04
N LEU A 84 36.52 -6.83 -28.51
CA LEU A 84 36.56 -6.55 -27.08
C LEU A 84 35.17 -6.71 -26.44
N LEU A 85 34.11 -6.19 -27.07
CA LEU A 85 32.75 -6.33 -26.56
C LEU A 85 32.30 -7.80 -26.54
N GLU A 86 32.67 -8.58 -27.55
CA GLU A 86 32.40 -10.02 -27.61
C GLU A 86 33.16 -10.78 -26.50
N ALA A 87 34.45 -10.50 -26.29
CA ALA A 87 35.24 -11.09 -25.20
C ALA A 87 34.70 -10.71 -23.81
N ARG A 88 34.33 -9.44 -23.60
CA ARG A 88 33.74 -8.99 -22.34
C ARG A 88 32.38 -9.63 -22.08
N ALA A 89 31.55 -9.76 -23.12
CA ALA A 89 30.26 -10.42 -23.01
C ALA A 89 30.42 -11.90 -22.66
N THR A 90 31.32 -12.62 -23.35
CA THR A 90 31.56 -14.04 -23.12
C THR A 90 32.13 -14.31 -21.72
N PHE A 91 33.11 -13.51 -21.26
CA PHE A 91 33.63 -13.58 -19.89
C PHE A 91 32.53 -13.35 -18.86
N THR A 92 31.72 -12.29 -19.05
CA THR A 92 30.63 -11.95 -18.12
C THR A 92 29.60 -13.06 -18.02
N VAL A 93 29.21 -13.66 -19.16
CA VAL A 93 28.28 -14.79 -19.19
C VAL A 93 28.88 -16.01 -18.50
N ARG A 94 30.14 -16.34 -18.78
CA ARG A 94 30.83 -17.47 -18.14
C ARG A 94 30.91 -17.28 -16.62
N ARG A 95 31.27 -16.07 -16.15
CA ARG A 95 31.32 -15.73 -14.73
C ARG A 95 29.95 -15.87 -14.06
N LYS A 96 28.89 -15.34 -14.68
CA LYS A 96 27.53 -15.50 -14.16
C LYS A 96 27.09 -16.96 -14.12
N ALA A 97 27.49 -17.76 -15.11
CA ALA A 97 27.18 -19.19 -15.13
C ALA A 97 27.92 -19.95 -14.01
N THR A 98 29.21 -19.67 -13.80
CA THR A 98 29.99 -20.30 -12.71
C THR A 98 29.47 -19.88 -11.34
N GLU A 99 29.17 -18.60 -11.14
CA GLU A 99 28.58 -18.07 -9.91
C GLU A 99 27.21 -18.72 -9.62
N SER A 100 26.36 -18.84 -10.64
CA SER A 100 25.07 -19.53 -10.52
C SER A 100 25.24 -20.99 -10.10
N ILE A 101 26.19 -21.72 -10.69
CA ILE A 101 26.49 -23.11 -10.31
C ILE A 101 27.00 -23.19 -8.87
N LEU A 102 27.93 -22.29 -8.48
CA LEU A 102 28.49 -22.24 -7.12
C LEU A 102 27.45 -21.92 -6.04
N MET A 103 26.41 -21.14 -6.37
CA MET A 103 25.30 -20.86 -5.47
C MET A 103 24.26 -22.00 -5.45
N THR A 104 23.90 -22.55 -6.61
CA THR A 104 22.78 -23.50 -6.73
C THR A 104 23.14 -24.93 -6.33
N ASP A 105 24.34 -25.41 -6.65
CA ASP A 105 24.78 -26.76 -6.30
C ASP A 105 24.74 -27.05 -4.78
N PRO A 106 25.29 -26.20 -3.89
CA PRO A 106 25.21 -26.44 -2.44
C PRO A 106 23.77 -26.33 -1.91
N ILE A 107 22.90 -25.50 -2.52
CA ILE A 107 21.47 -25.42 -2.16
C ILE A 107 20.77 -26.73 -2.52
N LEU A 108 20.95 -27.22 -3.76
CA LEU A 108 20.37 -28.49 -4.20
C LEU A 108 20.88 -29.67 -3.35
N LYS A 109 22.17 -29.65 -2.99
CA LYS A 109 22.76 -30.66 -2.10
C LYS A 109 22.24 -30.58 -0.68
N ALA A 110 21.99 -29.38 -0.15
CA ALA A 110 21.47 -29.20 1.20
C ALA A 110 20.01 -29.66 1.31
N VAL A 111 19.18 -29.44 0.27
CA VAL A 111 17.74 -29.72 0.30
C VAL A 111 17.41 -31.13 -0.20
N HIS A 112 17.99 -31.55 -1.33
CA HIS A 112 17.55 -32.75 -2.06
C HIS A 112 18.52 -33.92 -1.99
N LEU A 113 19.80 -33.66 -1.72
CA LEU A 113 20.80 -34.71 -1.59
C LEU A 113 21.19 -34.88 -0.13
N LYS A 114 21.86 -35.99 0.19
CA LYS A 114 22.44 -36.14 1.51
C LYS A 114 23.65 -35.19 1.59
N ALA A 115 23.47 -34.04 2.24
CA ALA A 115 24.52 -33.06 2.47
C ALA A 115 25.81 -33.76 2.94
N ALA A 116 26.84 -33.68 2.10
CA ALA A 116 28.09 -34.40 2.28
C ALA A 116 29.03 -33.60 3.19
N SER A 117 29.04 -32.27 3.04
CA SER A 117 29.90 -31.39 3.85
C SER A 117 29.18 -30.83 5.08
N PRO A 118 29.90 -30.48 6.16
CA PRO A 118 29.32 -29.76 7.30
C PRO A 118 28.72 -28.40 6.90
N ALA A 119 29.33 -27.71 5.94
CA ALA A 119 28.83 -26.45 5.40
C ALA A 119 27.47 -26.64 4.70
N GLU A 120 27.32 -27.66 3.86
CA GLU A 120 26.04 -28.00 3.21
C GLU A 120 24.94 -28.32 4.24
N ARG A 121 25.27 -29.02 5.34
CA ARG A 121 24.31 -29.30 6.42
C ARG A 121 23.88 -28.04 7.17
N ALA A 122 24.76 -27.07 7.30
CA ALA A 122 24.46 -25.79 7.95
C ALA A 122 23.56 -24.88 7.08
N LEU A 123 23.49 -25.11 5.76
CA LEU A 123 22.64 -24.32 4.86
C LEU A 123 21.15 -24.63 4.99
N LEU A 124 20.77 -25.88 5.29
CA LEU A 124 19.37 -26.31 5.30
C LEU A 124 18.46 -25.46 6.21
N PRO A 125 18.83 -25.16 7.48
CA PRO A 125 18.02 -24.28 8.32
C PRO A 125 17.87 -22.85 7.77
N LEU A 126 18.91 -22.33 7.09
CA LEU A 126 18.89 -20.99 6.51
C LEU A 126 18.04 -20.92 5.25
N ILE A 127 18.05 -21.98 4.44
CA ILE A 127 17.16 -22.14 3.29
C ILE A 127 15.71 -22.18 3.76
N ASN A 128 15.40 -22.99 4.78
CA ASN A 128 14.06 -23.04 5.35
C ASN A 128 13.62 -21.68 5.89
N ARG A 129 14.50 -20.95 6.57
CA ARG A 129 14.23 -19.59 7.05
C ARG A 129 13.96 -18.64 5.89
N ARG A 130 14.78 -18.67 4.85
CA ARG A 130 14.59 -17.87 3.63
C ARG A 130 13.22 -18.16 3.03
N ASP A 131 12.87 -19.43 2.87
CA ASP A 131 11.62 -19.83 2.22
C ASP A 131 10.39 -19.41 3.03
N VAL A 132 10.45 -19.51 4.37
CA VAL A 132 9.42 -18.98 5.27
C VAL A 132 9.30 -17.45 5.14
N LEU A 133 10.41 -16.73 5.16
CA LEU A 133 10.41 -15.28 4.99
C LEU A 133 9.91 -14.84 3.61
N SER A 134 10.25 -15.59 2.55
CA SER A 134 9.74 -15.35 1.20
C SER A 134 8.23 -15.53 1.14
N LEU A 135 7.68 -16.56 1.79
CA LEU A 135 6.22 -16.76 1.84
C LEU A 135 5.52 -15.60 2.56
N VAL A 136 6.04 -15.18 3.72
CA VAL A 136 5.49 -14.03 4.46
C VAL A 136 5.61 -12.74 3.63
N TYR A 137 6.73 -12.55 2.94
CA TYR A 137 6.94 -11.39 2.07
C TYR A 137 5.93 -11.33 0.92
N GLU A 138 5.70 -12.45 0.21
CA GLU A 138 4.71 -12.52 -0.87
C GLU A 138 3.30 -12.20 -0.36
N ASN A 139 2.92 -12.71 0.81
CA ASN A 139 1.63 -12.37 1.41
C ASN A 139 1.52 -10.88 1.74
N LEU A 140 2.57 -10.30 2.31
CA LEU A 140 2.60 -8.87 2.64
C LEU A 140 2.52 -8.01 1.38
N VAL A 141 3.20 -8.41 0.30
CA VAL A 141 3.10 -7.74 -1.00
C VAL A 141 1.67 -7.81 -1.54
N ASN A 142 1.02 -8.98 -1.47
CA ASN A 142 -0.37 -9.14 -1.90
C ASN A 142 -1.36 -8.33 -1.04
N ALA A 143 -1.17 -8.29 0.27
CA ALA A 143 -1.97 -7.43 1.16
C ALA A 143 -1.75 -5.94 0.84
N ARG A 144 -0.52 -5.56 0.49
CA ARG A 144 -0.20 -4.19 0.09
C ARG A 144 -0.83 -3.82 -1.26
N THR A 145 -0.76 -4.70 -2.27
CA THR A 145 -1.35 -4.41 -3.57
C THR A 145 -2.86 -4.27 -3.47
N THR A 146 -3.53 -5.18 -2.75
CA THR A 146 -4.98 -5.13 -2.54
C THR A 146 -5.43 -3.88 -1.77
N THR A 147 -4.68 -3.47 -0.74
CA THR A 147 -4.99 -2.24 0.00
C THR A 147 -4.78 -0.97 -0.84
N VAL A 148 -3.75 -0.95 -1.70
CA VAL A 148 -3.53 0.16 -2.65
C VAL A 148 -4.64 0.22 -3.70
N GLU A 149 -5.08 -0.92 -4.23
CA GLU A 149 -6.20 -0.99 -5.17
C GLU A 149 -7.50 -0.52 -4.51
N ALA A 150 -7.78 -0.96 -3.28
CA ALA A 150 -8.96 -0.52 -2.52
C ALA A 150 -8.93 0.99 -2.25
N LEU A 151 -7.78 1.54 -1.88
CA LEU A 151 -7.60 2.98 -1.69
C LEU A 151 -7.84 3.75 -2.98
N SER A 152 -7.23 3.32 -4.09
CA SER A 152 -7.40 3.96 -5.40
C SER A 152 -8.87 3.95 -5.85
N ASN A 153 -9.57 2.83 -5.68
CA ASN A 153 -10.99 2.73 -5.98
C ASN A 153 -11.83 3.68 -5.10
N ALA A 154 -11.52 3.76 -3.81
CA ALA A 154 -12.20 4.67 -2.89
C ALA A 154 -11.96 6.15 -3.24
N GLU A 155 -10.75 6.51 -3.70
CA GLU A 155 -10.44 7.86 -4.19
C GLU A 155 -11.25 8.21 -5.44
N VAL A 156 -11.36 7.28 -6.40
CA VAL A 156 -12.17 7.47 -7.62
C VAL A 156 -13.65 7.65 -7.26
N GLU A 157 -14.19 6.83 -6.36
CA GLU A 157 -15.56 6.98 -5.89
C GLU A 157 -15.78 8.30 -5.15
N ASN A 158 -14.82 8.75 -4.35
CA ASN A 158 -14.90 10.04 -3.67
C ASN A 158 -14.95 11.20 -4.67
N LEU A 159 -14.09 11.19 -5.69
CA LEU A 159 -14.13 12.18 -6.78
C LEU A 159 -15.48 12.17 -7.51
N ARG A 160 -16.03 10.98 -7.79
CA ARG A 160 -17.35 10.84 -8.41
C ARG A 160 -18.45 11.43 -7.54
N LEU A 161 -18.44 11.15 -6.24
CA LEU A 161 -19.39 11.69 -5.27
C LEU A 161 -19.25 13.19 -5.10
N MET A 162 -18.03 13.73 -5.11
CA MET A 162 -17.78 15.18 -5.07
C MET A 162 -18.40 15.88 -6.29
N GLU A 163 -18.26 15.32 -7.48
CA GLU A 163 -18.86 15.88 -8.69
C GLU A 163 -20.40 15.80 -8.64
N GLN A 164 -20.96 14.69 -8.14
CA GLN A 164 -22.40 14.56 -7.92
C GLN A 164 -22.93 15.56 -6.89
N ASN A 165 -22.24 15.72 -5.76
CA ASN A 165 -22.62 16.70 -4.73
C ASN A 165 -22.55 18.13 -5.27
N LYS A 166 -21.53 18.44 -6.09
CA LYS A 166 -21.43 19.73 -6.76
C LYS A 166 -22.59 19.95 -7.75
N GLY A 167 -22.96 18.93 -8.51
CA GLY A 167 -24.13 18.97 -9.41
C GLY A 167 -25.44 19.21 -8.66
N LEU A 168 -25.69 18.45 -7.59
CA LEU A 168 -26.87 18.62 -6.74
C LEU A 168 -26.90 19.97 -6.04
N ALA A 169 -25.76 20.46 -5.54
CA ALA A 169 -25.67 21.80 -4.96
C ALA A 169 -25.97 22.89 -5.99
N SER A 170 -25.51 22.73 -7.24
CA SER A 170 -25.85 23.64 -8.34
C SER A 170 -27.35 23.60 -8.66
N GLU A 171 -27.96 22.42 -8.71
CA GLU A 171 -29.40 22.26 -8.95
C GLU A 171 -30.23 22.89 -7.83
N LEU A 172 -29.83 22.70 -6.57
CA LEU A 172 -30.46 23.37 -5.43
C LEU A 172 -30.35 24.89 -5.50
N LEU A 173 -29.19 25.42 -5.88
CA LEU A 173 -29.02 26.87 -6.10
C LEU A 173 -29.91 27.38 -7.24
N GLU A 174 -30.07 26.60 -8.31
CA GLU A 174 -30.96 26.95 -9.42
C GLU A 174 -32.44 26.93 -8.99
N LEU A 175 -32.88 25.89 -8.29
CA LEU A 175 -34.26 25.77 -7.79
C LEU A 175 -34.59 26.87 -6.78
N THR A 176 -33.69 27.17 -5.84
CA THR A 176 -33.87 28.28 -4.88
C THR A 176 -33.84 29.64 -5.57
N ALA A 177 -33.02 29.82 -6.61
CA ALA A 177 -33.07 31.01 -7.44
C ALA A 177 -34.44 31.12 -8.15
N GLN A 178 -34.98 30.03 -8.70
CA GLN A 178 -36.34 30.00 -9.28
C GLN A 178 -37.44 30.31 -8.24
N GLU A 179 -37.27 29.87 -6.99
CA GLU A 179 -38.11 30.26 -5.85
C GLU A 179 -38.01 31.75 -5.48
N THR A 180 -37.02 32.48 -5.97
CA THR A 180 -36.99 33.95 -5.86
C THR A 180 -37.51 34.63 -7.11
N LEU A 181 -37.32 34.03 -8.29
CA LEU A 181 -37.72 34.59 -9.59
C LEU A 181 -39.24 34.67 -9.79
N TRP A 182 -40.06 33.86 -9.12
CA TRP A 182 -41.52 34.03 -9.22
C TRP A 182 -41.99 35.36 -8.63
N ARG A 183 -41.26 35.92 -7.65
CA ARG A 183 -41.56 37.25 -7.09
C ARG A 183 -41.39 38.35 -8.14
N ASP A 184 -40.42 38.19 -9.03
CA ASP A 184 -40.14 39.13 -10.14
C ASP A 184 -41.08 38.97 -11.35
N ARG A 185 -41.84 37.86 -11.43
CA ARG A 185 -42.75 37.56 -12.55
C ARG A 185 -44.21 37.95 -12.30
N ILE A 186 -44.56 38.34 -11.08
CA ILE A 186 -45.92 38.78 -10.73
C ILE A 186 -45.95 40.31 -10.81
N ASP A 187 -46.67 40.86 -11.78
CA ASP A 187 -46.79 42.32 -11.94
C ASP A 187 -47.81 42.97 -10.98
N ASP A 188 -48.64 42.16 -10.31
CA ASP A 188 -49.67 42.62 -9.37
C ASP A 188 -49.10 42.80 -7.95
N GLU A 189 -48.75 44.03 -7.60
CA GLU A 189 -48.23 44.46 -6.28
C GLU A 189 -49.11 44.00 -5.10
N ALA A 190 -50.44 43.96 -5.28
CA ALA A 190 -51.37 43.52 -4.25
C ALA A 190 -51.28 42.02 -3.93
N VAL A 191 -50.91 41.20 -4.92
CA VAL A 191 -50.72 39.75 -4.75
C VAL A 191 -49.38 39.47 -4.07
N ILE A 192 -48.34 40.25 -4.40
CA ILE A 192 -47.03 40.17 -3.73
C ILE A 192 -47.17 40.49 -2.23
N ALA A 193 -47.85 41.59 -1.89
CA ALA A 193 -48.06 41.99 -0.49
C ALA A 193 -48.83 40.93 0.33
N GLN A 194 -49.87 40.31 -0.25
CA GLN A 194 -50.60 39.23 0.42
C GLN A 194 -49.74 37.98 0.63
N MET A 195 -48.89 37.64 -0.35
CA MET A 195 -48.01 36.49 -0.24
C MET A 195 -46.92 36.72 0.81
N GLU A 196 -46.38 37.94 0.91
CA GLU A 196 -45.39 38.31 1.91
C GLU A 196 -45.99 38.31 3.33
N ASP A 197 -47.22 38.79 3.51
CA ASP A 197 -47.94 38.69 4.78
C ASP A 197 -48.15 37.22 5.20
N ILE A 198 -48.57 36.36 4.27
CA ILE A 198 -48.72 34.92 4.53
C ILE A 198 -47.36 34.28 4.88
N GLU A 199 -46.28 34.66 4.20
CA GLU A 199 -44.93 34.17 4.49
C GLU A 199 -44.46 34.60 5.90
N GLN A 200 -44.74 35.84 6.29
CA GLN A 200 -44.45 36.34 7.63
C GLN A 200 -45.28 35.63 8.71
N GLU A 201 -46.56 35.38 8.46
CA GLU A 201 -47.41 34.59 9.37
C GLU A 201 -46.93 33.15 9.48
N TYR A 202 -46.51 32.53 8.38
CA TYR A 202 -45.92 31.20 8.40
C TYR A 202 -44.60 31.15 9.20
N LYS A 203 -43.71 32.12 9.01
CA LYS A 203 -42.46 32.22 9.79
C LYS A 203 -42.74 32.41 11.29
N LYS A 204 -43.71 33.25 11.65
CA LYS A 204 -44.13 33.44 13.06
C LYS A 204 -44.71 32.16 13.66
N THR A 205 -45.57 31.45 12.92
CA THR A 205 -46.18 30.20 13.40
C THR A 205 -45.16 29.06 13.51
N ARG A 206 -44.21 28.98 12.57
CA ARG A 206 -43.07 28.04 12.64
C ARG A 206 -42.17 28.32 13.84
N ALA A 207 -41.72 29.56 14.03
CA ALA A 207 -40.91 29.93 15.20
C ALA A 207 -41.64 29.64 16.52
N ARG A 208 -42.97 29.85 16.56
CA ARG A 208 -43.79 29.49 17.72
C ARG A 208 -43.87 27.96 17.93
N ARG A 209 -43.97 27.18 16.85
CA ARG A 209 -43.94 25.72 16.92
C ARG A 209 -42.59 25.20 17.40
N ASP A 210 -41.49 25.76 16.91
CA ASP A 210 -40.13 25.36 17.27
C ASP A 210 -39.82 25.69 18.74
N THR A 211 -40.25 26.86 19.22
CA THR A 211 -40.15 27.21 20.65
C THR A 211 -40.99 26.28 21.53
N ILE A 212 -42.22 25.96 21.14
CA ILE A 212 -43.05 24.98 21.87
C ILE A 212 -42.40 23.60 21.86
N LYS A 213 -41.88 23.13 20.73
CA LYS A 213 -41.20 21.83 20.60
C LYS A 213 -39.95 21.76 21.48
N SER A 214 -39.12 22.81 21.46
CA SER A 214 -37.93 22.93 22.29
C SER A 214 -38.27 22.88 23.79
N VAL A 215 -39.30 23.62 24.21
CA VAL A 215 -39.77 23.61 25.61
C VAL A 215 -40.28 22.24 26.03
N ILE A 216 -41.07 21.56 25.17
CA ILE A 216 -41.59 20.22 25.50
C ILE A 216 -40.45 19.20 25.54
N SER A 217 -39.51 19.25 24.58
CA SER A 217 -38.32 18.38 24.57
C SER A 217 -37.48 18.57 25.84
N ALA A 218 -37.19 19.82 26.22
CA ALA A 218 -36.47 20.13 27.46
C ALA A 218 -37.22 19.66 28.71
N LEU A 219 -38.55 19.78 28.73
CA LEU A 219 -39.39 19.30 29.83
C LEU A 219 -39.36 17.77 29.94
N VAL A 220 -39.50 17.05 28.83
CA VAL A 220 -39.49 15.58 28.81
C VAL A 220 -38.13 15.06 29.24
N VAL A 221 -37.04 15.60 28.71
CA VAL A 221 -35.67 15.24 29.11
C VAL A 221 -35.40 15.60 30.58
N GLY A 222 -35.82 16.78 31.03
CA GLY A 222 -35.65 17.25 32.42
C GLY A 222 -36.53 16.54 33.45
N SER A 223 -37.63 15.90 33.02
CA SER A 223 -38.55 15.17 33.91
C SER A 223 -38.01 13.82 34.41
N GLY A 224 -36.92 13.32 33.83
CA GLY A 224 -36.33 12.02 34.19
C GLY A 224 -37.15 10.80 33.76
N VAL A 225 -38.17 10.99 32.92
CA VAL A 225 -38.93 9.91 32.27
C VAL A 225 -38.04 9.21 31.23
N ASP A 226 -38.11 7.88 31.12
CA ASP A 226 -37.33 7.06 30.17
C ASP A 226 -37.89 7.20 28.73
N TRP A 227 -37.71 8.38 28.14
CA TRP A 227 -38.23 8.79 26.83
C TRP A 227 -37.58 8.05 25.66
N ALA A 228 -36.42 7.42 25.86
CA ALA A 228 -35.72 6.67 24.82
C ALA A 228 -36.39 5.34 24.46
N ARG A 229 -37.21 4.79 25.37
CA ARG A 229 -37.92 3.51 25.17
C ARG A 229 -39.37 3.65 24.69
N ASP A 230 -39.94 4.85 24.75
CA ASP A 230 -41.27 5.13 24.22
C ASP A 230 -41.13 5.85 22.88
N ASP A 231 -41.54 5.19 21.79
CA ASP A 231 -41.49 5.73 20.44
C ASP A 231 -42.17 7.10 20.30
N ARG A 232 -43.23 7.36 21.08
CA ARG A 232 -43.96 8.64 21.05
C ARG A 232 -43.19 9.77 21.69
N LEU A 233 -42.44 9.48 22.76
CA LEU A 233 -41.60 10.48 23.43
C LEU A 233 -40.30 10.69 22.66
N ARG A 234 -39.75 9.62 22.09
CA ARG A 234 -38.58 9.64 21.23
C ARG A 234 -38.80 10.51 19.99
N SER A 235 -39.95 10.40 19.30
CA SER A 235 -40.28 11.26 18.16
C SER A 235 -40.51 12.73 18.54
N LEU A 236 -40.83 12.99 19.80
CA LEU A 236 -41.12 14.34 20.30
C LEU A 236 -39.84 15.06 20.74
N VAL A 237 -38.82 14.30 21.16
CA VAL A 237 -37.50 14.80 21.59
C VAL A 237 -36.51 14.86 20.42
N LEU A 238 -36.53 13.89 19.50
CA LEU A 238 -35.70 13.91 18.31
C LEU A 238 -36.32 14.86 17.27
N ASP A 239 -35.53 15.82 16.79
CA ASP A 239 -35.88 16.54 15.58
C ASP A 239 -35.76 15.58 14.40
N GLU A 240 -36.87 15.30 13.72
CA GLU A 240 -36.83 14.88 12.32
C GLU A 240 -36.09 16.00 11.58
N LEU A 241 -34.85 15.73 11.20
CA LEU A 241 -34.06 16.56 10.31
C LEU A 241 -34.75 16.55 8.94
N ASP A 242 -35.64 17.51 8.71
CA ASP A 242 -36.04 17.97 7.38
C ASP A 242 -35.17 19.16 6.97
#